data_AF-A0A4Q0I860-F1
#
_entry.id   AF-A0A4Q0I860-F1
#
_cell.length_a   1.000
_cell.length_b   1.000
_cell.length_c   1.000
_cell.angle_alpha   90.00
_cell.angle_beta   90.00
_cell.angle_gamma   90.00
#
_symmetry.space_group_name_H-M   'P 1'
#
loop_
_entity.id
_entity.type
_entity.pdbx_description
1 polymer ?
#
loop_
_entity_poly.entity_id
_entity_poly.type
_entity_poly.pdbx_seq_one_letter_code
_entity_poly.pdbx_strand_id
1 'polypeptide(L)'
;MKRYITKEDIAQLTDAQKMHLNEMWYPEKYDIAVANICTNAETEEYEQIEFVLGDVKVYNTHFILYDLMFLSNMNNNDISNQEDSADGDFNPEGADSDENYDSEYEIDEDSNEDENFDYSFIRPTTFSKEECLPLLSIAQMIEILNKNRSKSYDFYVLADNGEFATEMGSKDFNLSGYGSDFESKELCDVLWDCVKLIL
;
A
#
# COMPACT_ATOMS: atom_id res chain seq x y z
N MET A 1 -18.48 -5.32 14.02
CA MET A 1 -17.11 -5.14 14.51
C MET A 1 -16.22 -4.73 13.37
N LYS A 2 -15.81 -3.47 13.41
CA LYS A 2 -14.81 -2.88 12.54
C LYS A 2 -13.53 -3.72 12.58
N ARG A 3 -12.96 -4.03 11.40
CA ARG A 3 -11.77 -4.90 11.26
C ARG A 3 -10.50 -4.13 10.94
N TYR A 4 -10.66 -2.96 10.31
CA TYR A 4 -9.60 -2.06 9.87
C TYR A 4 -9.99 -0.64 10.26
N ILE A 5 -9.00 0.22 10.48
CA ILE A 5 -9.25 1.66 10.54
C ILE A 5 -9.69 2.17 9.16
N THR A 6 -10.36 3.31 9.14
CA THR A 6 -10.97 3.92 7.95
C THR A 6 -10.19 5.16 7.51
N LYS A 7 -10.43 5.66 6.29
CA LYS A 7 -9.82 6.92 5.84
C LYS A 7 -10.21 8.10 6.74
N GLU A 8 -11.41 8.07 7.33
CA GLU A 8 -11.88 9.09 8.26
C GLU A 8 -11.06 9.08 9.57
N ASP A 9 -10.58 7.91 9.99
CA ASP A 9 -9.69 7.79 11.16
C ASP A 9 -8.29 8.35 10.86
N ILE A 10 -7.79 8.13 9.64
CA ILE A 10 -6.50 8.67 9.18
C ILE A 10 -6.58 10.19 9.00
N ALA A 11 -7.71 10.71 8.51
CA ALA A 11 -7.92 12.14 8.31
C ALA A 11 -7.88 12.94 9.62
N GLN A 12 -8.14 12.31 10.77
CA GLN A 12 -8.04 12.93 12.09
C GLN A 12 -6.59 13.13 12.57
N LEU A 13 -5.62 12.47 11.92
CA LEU A 13 -4.21 12.58 12.30
C LEU A 13 -3.58 13.88 11.80
N THR A 14 -2.65 14.39 12.59
CA THR A 14 -1.73 15.46 12.14
C THR A 14 -0.72 14.92 11.14
N ASP A 15 -0.09 15.79 10.35
CA ASP A 15 0.87 15.33 9.33
C ASP A 15 2.11 14.66 9.94
N ALA A 16 2.53 15.08 11.14
CA ALA A 16 3.59 14.41 11.90
C ALA A 16 3.18 12.98 12.30
N GLN A 17 1.93 12.78 12.74
CA GLN A 17 1.42 11.45 13.09
C GLN A 17 1.26 10.56 11.85
N LYS A 18 0.86 11.12 10.70
CA LYS A 18 0.81 10.38 9.43
C LYS A 18 2.20 9.93 9.00
N MET A 19 3.21 10.80 9.12
CA MET A 19 4.60 10.47 8.84
C MET A 19 5.09 9.34 9.75
N HIS A 20 4.86 9.45 11.07
CA HIS A 20 5.26 8.41 12.01
C HIS A 20 4.52 7.07 11.79
N LEU A 21 3.23 7.12 11.42
CA LEU A 21 2.45 5.94 11.03
C LEU A 21 3.07 5.26 9.80
N ASN A 22 3.45 6.05 8.80
CA ASN A 22 4.11 5.53 7.61
C ASN A 22 5.46 4.87 7.95
N GLU A 23 6.26 5.48 8.83
CA GLU A 23 7.55 4.93 9.27
C GLU A 23 7.41 3.58 9.98
N MET A 24 6.39 3.44 10.83
CA MET A 24 6.11 2.19 11.55
C MET A 24 5.53 1.09 10.65
N TRP A 25 4.97 1.47 9.49
CA TRP A 25 4.35 0.52 8.58
C TRP A 25 5.38 -0.15 7.68
N TYR A 26 5.38 -1.48 7.73
CA TYR A 26 6.08 -2.33 6.78
C TYR A 26 5.04 -2.98 5.85
N PRO A 27 4.90 -2.52 4.59
CA PRO A 27 3.84 -2.99 3.70
C PRO A 27 3.96 -4.47 3.36
N GLU A 28 2.88 -5.22 3.53
CA GLU A 28 2.77 -6.62 3.15
C GLU A 28 1.70 -6.85 2.08
N LYS A 29 1.74 -8.03 1.44
CA LYS A 29 0.71 -8.41 0.47
C LYS A 29 -0.65 -8.49 1.15
N TYR A 30 -1.67 -7.97 0.48
CA TYR A 30 -3.06 -7.90 0.92
C TYR A 30 -3.33 -6.90 2.05
N ASP A 31 -2.36 -6.06 2.39
CA ASP A 31 -2.63 -4.87 3.19
C ASP A 31 -3.60 -3.94 2.46
N ILE A 32 -4.37 -3.18 3.23
CA ILE A 32 -5.24 -2.14 2.71
C ILE A 32 -4.57 -0.81 3.00
N ALA A 33 -4.48 0.06 2.01
CA ALA A 33 -3.89 1.38 2.16
C ALA A 33 -4.70 2.44 1.43
N VAL A 34 -4.47 3.69 1.80
CA VAL A 34 -4.97 4.88 1.10
C VAL A 34 -3.79 5.63 0.51
N ALA A 35 -3.83 5.93 -0.79
CA ALA A 35 -2.87 6.79 -1.47
C ALA A 35 -3.45 8.19 -1.64
N ASN A 36 -2.64 9.24 -1.41
CA ASN A 36 -3.00 10.61 -1.78
C ASN A 36 -2.41 10.91 -3.16
N ILE A 37 -3.26 11.21 -4.14
CA ILE A 37 -2.85 11.43 -5.52
C ILE A 37 -3.17 12.87 -5.89
N CYS A 38 -2.20 13.57 -6.46
CA CYS A 38 -2.41 14.91 -6.99
C CYS A 38 -3.24 14.81 -8.27
N THR A 39 -4.48 15.31 -8.22
CA THR A 39 -5.38 15.37 -9.38
C THR A 39 -5.21 16.67 -10.15
N ASN A 40 -4.89 17.77 -9.44
CA ASN A 40 -4.58 19.05 -10.06
C ASN A 40 -3.43 19.77 -9.34
N ALA A 41 -2.29 19.89 -10.03
CA ALA A 41 -1.09 20.54 -9.49
C ALA A 41 -1.22 22.07 -9.40
N GLU A 42 -2.06 22.70 -10.21
CA GLU A 42 -2.23 24.16 -10.20
C GLU A 42 -3.09 24.63 -9.01
N THR A 43 -4.08 23.82 -8.61
CA THR A 43 -4.98 24.11 -7.49
C THR A 43 -4.63 23.35 -6.21
N GLU A 44 -3.56 22.55 -6.23
CA GLU A 44 -3.13 21.67 -5.12
C GLU A 44 -4.26 20.73 -4.64
N GLU A 45 -5.03 20.18 -5.58
CA GLU A 45 -6.11 19.24 -5.27
C GLU A 45 -5.61 17.81 -5.25
N TYR A 46 -5.88 17.11 -4.13
CA TYR A 46 -5.51 15.72 -3.92
C TYR A 46 -6.75 14.85 -3.71
N GLU A 47 -6.76 13.68 -4.34
CA GLU A 47 -7.76 12.63 -4.16
C GLU A 47 -7.18 11.47 -3.34
N GLN A 48 -8.02 10.91 -2.46
CA GLN A 48 -7.68 9.73 -1.66
C GLN A 48 -8.22 8.47 -2.32
N ILE A 49 -7.32 7.58 -2.72
CA ILE A 49 -7.67 6.30 -3.32
C ILE A 49 -7.37 5.16 -2.36
N GLU A 50 -8.41 4.42 -1.98
CA GLU A 50 -8.29 3.17 -1.24
C GLU A 50 -7.96 2.01 -2.19
N PHE A 51 -6.98 1.20 -1.81
CA PHE A 51 -6.55 0.04 -2.59
C PHE A 51 -6.04 -1.09 -1.71
N VAL A 52 -6.00 -2.28 -2.29
CA VAL A 52 -5.42 -3.47 -1.67
C VAL A 52 -4.06 -3.71 -2.33
N LEU A 53 -3.03 -3.89 -1.51
CA LEU A 53 -1.68 -4.18 -1.99
C LEU A 53 -1.64 -5.59 -2.59
N GLY A 54 -1.32 -5.70 -3.86
CA GLY A 54 -1.13 -6.98 -4.54
C GLY A 54 0.32 -7.46 -4.53
N ASP A 55 1.26 -6.53 -4.66
CA ASP A 55 2.69 -6.83 -4.60
C ASP A 55 3.46 -5.64 -4.02
N VAL A 56 4.63 -5.92 -3.46
CA VAL A 56 5.51 -4.91 -2.86
C VAL A 56 6.91 -5.14 -3.39
N LYS A 57 7.48 -4.14 -4.05
CA LYS A 57 8.88 -4.17 -4.52
C LYS A 57 9.70 -3.13 -3.80
N VAL A 58 10.88 -3.54 -3.35
CA VAL A 58 11.82 -2.66 -2.65
C VAL A 58 12.97 -2.36 -3.60
N TYR A 59 13.13 -1.08 -3.93
CA TYR A 59 14.24 -0.57 -4.72
C TYR A 59 15.12 0.30 -3.81
N ASN A 60 16.28 -0.24 -3.42
CA ASN A 60 17.18 0.34 -2.42
C ASN A 60 16.47 0.55 -1.07
N THR A 61 15.96 1.76 -0.84
CA THR A 61 15.25 2.18 0.38
C THR A 61 13.80 2.57 0.12
N HIS A 62 13.35 2.55 -1.14
CA HIS A 62 12.01 2.98 -1.53
C HIS A 62 11.13 1.77 -1.80
N PHE A 63 9.90 1.83 -1.30
CA PHE A 63 8.89 0.79 -1.50
C PHE A 63 7.94 1.24 -2.61
N ILE A 64 7.79 0.40 -3.63
CA ILE A 64 6.79 0.54 -4.68
C ILE A 64 5.68 -0.47 -4.40
N LEU A 65 4.47 0.04 -4.24
CA LEU A 65 3.27 -0.71 -3.91
C LEU A 65 2.44 -0.89 -5.17
N TYR A 66 2.05 -2.13 -5.47
CA TYR A 66 1.23 -2.45 -6.64
C TYR A 66 -0.21 -2.67 -6.21
N ASP A 67 -1.15 -2.03 -6.89
CA ASP A 67 -2.57 -2.26 -6.66
C ASP A 67 -2.97 -3.64 -7.21
N LEU A 68 -3.59 -4.46 -6.35
CA LEU A 68 -4.03 -5.81 -6.66
C LEU A 68 -4.95 -5.85 -7.88
N MET A 69 -5.77 -4.82 -8.10
CA MET A 69 -6.69 -4.75 -9.25
C MET A 69 -5.94 -4.85 -10.58
N PHE A 70 -4.75 -4.24 -10.68
CA PHE A 70 -3.99 -4.19 -11.92
C PHE A 70 -3.09 -5.40 -12.15
N LEU A 71 -2.72 -6.13 -11.09
CA LEU A 71 -2.00 -7.41 -11.24
C LEU A 71 -2.90 -8.50 -11.86
N SER A 72 -4.19 -8.51 -11.50
CA SER A 72 -5.14 -9.47 -12.07
C SER A 72 -5.32 -9.30 -13.58
N ASN A 73 -5.22 -8.07 -14.08
CA ASN A 73 -5.34 -7.75 -15.50
C ASN A 73 -4.09 -8.13 -16.31
N MET A 74 -2.89 -8.04 -15.73
CA MET A 74 -1.66 -8.44 -16.40
C MET A 74 -1.56 -9.96 -16.59
N ASN A 75 -1.95 -10.76 -15.60
CA ASN A 75 -1.89 -12.22 -15.68
C ASN A 75 -2.87 -12.84 -16.71
N ASN A 76 -3.90 -12.11 -17.13
CA ASN A 76 -4.86 -12.59 -18.13
C ASN A 76 -4.37 -12.41 -19.58
N ASN A 77 -3.31 -11.62 -19.80
CA ASN A 77 -2.77 -11.37 -21.15
C ASN A 77 -1.64 -12.33 -21.55
N ASP A 78 -1.11 -13.14 -20.61
CA ASP A 78 -0.01 -14.08 -20.87
C ASP A 78 -0.46 -15.53 -21.10
N ILE A 79 -1.78 -15.80 -21.18
CA ILE A 79 -2.34 -17.13 -21.50
C ILE A 79 -2.97 -17.12 -22.90
N SER A 80 -2.23 -16.63 -23.88
CA SER A 80 -2.46 -16.99 -25.28
C SER A 80 -1.17 -16.75 -26.04
N ASN A 81 -0.34 -17.80 -26.14
CA ASN A 81 0.59 -18.11 -27.24
C ASN A 81 1.71 -19.01 -26.70
N GLN A 82 1.37 -20.26 -26.46
CA GLN A 82 2.36 -21.32 -26.33
C GLN A 82 1.88 -22.55 -27.10
N GLU A 83 2.07 -22.53 -28.42
CA GLU A 83 2.24 -23.75 -29.22
C GLU A 83 3.35 -23.51 -30.25
N ASP A 84 4.44 -24.24 -30.03
CA ASP A 84 5.39 -24.82 -30.98
C ASP A 84 6.03 -23.97 -32.09
N SER A 85 7.35 -23.77 -31.97
CA SER A 85 8.31 -24.29 -32.97
C SER A 85 9.75 -24.24 -32.45
N ALA A 86 10.43 -25.37 -32.58
CA ALA A 86 11.80 -25.62 -32.20
C ALA A 86 12.83 -25.15 -33.26
N ASP A 87 14.07 -25.03 -32.78
CA ASP A 87 15.36 -25.09 -33.48
C ASP A 87 15.92 -23.88 -34.24
N GLY A 88 17.17 -23.52 -33.90
CA GLY A 88 18.12 -22.99 -34.88
C GLY A 88 19.14 -21.92 -34.45
N ASP A 89 20.04 -22.25 -33.51
CA ASP A 89 21.50 -21.98 -33.52
C ASP A 89 22.12 -20.59 -33.83
N PHE A 90 23.40 -20.48 -33.49
CA PHE A 90 24.11 -19.34 -32.92
C PHE A 90 25.01 -18.54 -33.89
N ASN A 91 25.16 -17.25 -33.57
CA ASN A 91 26.33 -16.34 -33.70
C ASN A 91 26.68 -15.51 -34.97
N PRO A 92 27.34 -14.33 -34.76
CA PRO A 92 27.48 -13.20 -35.68
C PRO A 92 28.86 -13.13 -36.35
N GLU A 93 29.00 -12.31 -37.40
CA GLU A 93 30.20 -11.49 -37.69
C GLU A 93 30.02 -10.69 -39.00
N GLY A 94 30.36 -9.39 -38.99
CA GLY A 94 31.20 -8.81 -40.04
C GLY A 94 30.61 -7.83 -41.08
N ALA A 95 30.94 -6.55 -40.87
CA ALA A 95 31.42 -5.55 -41.85
C ALA A 95 30.41 -4.72 -42.69
N ASP A 96 30.30 -3.45 -42.26
CA ASP A 96 30.44 -2.19 -43.02
C ASP A 96 29.79 -2.06 -44.41
N SER A 97 28.78 -1.19 -44.49
CA SER A 97 28.68 -0.17 -45.54
C SER A 97 27.88 1.04 -45.04
N ASP A 98 28.56 2.17 -45.13
CA ASP A 98 28.20 3.53 -44.75
C ASP A 98 27.35 4.17 -45.87
N GLU A 99 26.04 4.35 -45.66
CA GLU A 99 25.20 5.21 -46.51
C GLU A 99 24.12 5.92 -45.66
N ASN A 100 24.46 7.12 -45.20
CA ASN A 100 23.66 8.35 -45.24
C ASN A 100 22.13 8.23 -45.03
N TYR A 101 21.66 8.21 -43.77
CA TYR A 101 20.26 8.47 -43.43
C TYR A 101 20.07 9.96 -43.09
N ASP A 102 19.90 10.77 -44.12
CA ASP A 102 19.19 12.05 -44.02
C ASP A 102 17.72 11.76 -44.36
N SER A 103 16.97 11.24 -43.37
CA SER A 103 15.52 11.16 -43.46
C SER A 103 14.95 12.36 -42.72
N GLU A 104 14.75 13.46 -43.45
CA GLU A 104 13.79 14.48 -43.09
C GLU A 104 12.45 13.77 -42.87
N TYR A 105 12.06 13.58 -41.61
CA TYR A 105 10.71 13.16 -41.28
C TYR A 105 9.79 14.32 -41.66
N GLU A 106 9.21 14.24 -42.86
CA GLU A 106 8.00 14.98 -43.20
C GLU A 106 6.95 14.61 -42.16
N ILE A 107 6.65 15.56 -41.27
CA ILE A 107 5.52 15.48 -40.36
C ILE A 107 4.29 15.55 -41.25
N ASP A 108 3.71 14.39 -41.55
CA ASP A 108 2.37 14.29 -42.13
C ASP A 108 1.40 14.88 -41.09
N GLU A 109 1.11 16.17 -41.27
CA GLU A 109 0.26 17.01 -40.40
C GLU A 109 -1.24 16.71 -40.62
N ASP A 110 -1.61 15.46 -40.91
CA ASP A 110 -3.00 15.11 -41.27
C ASP A 110 -3.43 13.65 -40.98
N SER A 111 -2.82 12.97 -40.00
CA SER A 111 -3.47 11.80 -39.38
C SER A 111 -4.45 12.27 -38.30
N ASN A 112 -5.65 12.60 -38.76
CA ASN A 112 -6.87 12.74 -37.97
C ASN A 112 -7.25 11.38 -37.36
N GLU A 113 -6.50 10.92 -36.36
CA GLU A 113 -7.00 9.96 -35.39
C GLU A 113 -7.67 10.74 -34.25
N ASP A 114 -8.93 11.10 -34.51
CA ASP A 114 -9.97 11.30 -33.50
C ASP A 114 -10.16 9.99 -32.69
N GLU A 115 -9.14 9.53 -32.00
CA GLU A 115 -9.36 8.76 -30.78
C GLU A 115 -9.61 9.80 -29.70
N ASN A 116 -10.87 9.92 -29.33
CA ASN A 116 -11.37 10.60 -28.15
C ASN A 116 -10.55 10.15 -26.92
N PHE A 117 -9.36 10.74 -26.73
CA PHE A 117 -8.49 10.47 -25.60
C PHE A 117 -9.22 11.02 -24.40
N ASP A 118 -9.92 10.12 -23.71
CA ASP A 118 -10.72 10.48 -22.56
C ASP A 118 -9.76 10.98 -21.48
N TYR A 119 -9.63 12.31 -21.38
CA TYR A 119 -8.87 13.00 -20.33
C TYR A 119 -9.42 12.70 -18.92
N SER A 120 -10.41 11.80 -18.80
CA SER A 120 -10.71 11.09 -17.57
C SER A 120 -9.43 10.64 -16.85
N PHE A 121 -9.36 10.97 -15.57
CA PHE A 121 -8.27 10.60 -14.68
C PHE A 121 -8.01 9.08 -14.73
N ILE A 122 -6.80 8.70 -15.17
CA ILE A 122 -6.37 7.30 -15.17
C ILE A 122 -5.78 6.99 -13.79
N ARG A 123 -6.48 6.16 -13.01
CA ARG A 123 -6.01 5.69 -11.69
C ARG A 123 -4.63 5.03 -11.84
N PRO A 124 -3.62 5.47 -11.07
CA PRO A 124 -2.29 4.85 -11.08
C PRO A 124 -2.35 3.38 -10.67
N THR A 125 -1.47 2.58 -11.26
CA THR A 125 -1.35 1.14 -10.99
C THR A 125 -0.33 0.83 -9.87
N THR A 126 0.55 1.79 -9.60
CA THR A 126 1.61 1.71 -8.61
C THR A 126 1.68 2.99 -7.78
N PHE A 127 2.04 2.85 -6.51
CA PHE A 127 2.15 3.95 -5.57
C PHE A 127 3.47 3.91 -4.81
N SER A 128 4.01 5.08 -4.50
CA SER A 128 5.16 5.21 -3.60
C SER A 128 4.67 5.06 -2.16
N LYS A 129 5.43 4.37 -1.30
CA LYS A 129 5.03 4.22 0.11
C LYS A 129 4.88 5.56 0.81
N GLU A 130 5.69 6.55 0.49
CA GLU A 130 5.66 7.87 1.15
C GLU A 130 4.33 8.60 0.92
N GLU A 131 3.63 8.29 -0.17
CA GLU A 131 2.34 8.88 -0.54
C GLU A 131 1.14 8.08 0.00
N CYS A 132 1.42 6.96 0.68
CA CYS A 132 0.43 6.01 1.17
C CYS A 132 0.34 5.99 2.69
N LEU A 133 -0.83 5.65 3.22
CA LEU A 133 -1.02 5.38 4.64
C LEU A 133 -1.77 4.05 4.83
N PRO A 134 -1.35 3.20 5.78
CA PRO A 134 -2.00 1.92 6.00
C PRO A 134 -3.36 2.09 6.67
N LEU A 135 -4.35 1.36 6.17
CA LEU A 135 -5.58 1.09 6.90
C LEU A 135 -5.36 -0.15 7.76
N LEU A 136 -4.70 0.05 8.90
CA LEU A 136 -4.30 -1.02 9.82
C LEU A 136 -5.46 -1.90 10.27
N SER A 137 -5.25 -3.21 10.19
CA SER A 137 -6.10 -4.24 10.79
C SER A 137 -5.91 -4.33 12.30
N ILE A 138 -6.85 -4.98 12.99
CA ILE A 138 -6.72 -5.34 14.41
C ILE A 138 -5.40 -6.07 14.68
N ALA A 139 -5.01 -7.02 13.83
CA ALA A 139 -3.78 -7.79 14.02
C ALA A 139 -2.54 -6.90 13.92
N GLN A 140 -2.49 -6.01 12.92
CA GLN A 140 -1.37 -5.08 12.75
C GLN A 140 -1.29 -4.08 13.91
N MET A 141 -2.41 -3.57 14.41
CA MET A 141 -2.41 -2.70 15.58
C MET A 141 -1.90 -3.42 16.83
N ILE A 142 -2.34 -4.66 17.08
CA ILE A 142 -1.83 -5.50 18.18
C ILE A 142 -0.31 -5.69 18.06
N GLU A 143 0.18 -5.98 16.86
CA GLU A 143 1.60 -6.16 16.61
C GLU A 143 2.42 -4.88 16.86
N ILE A 144 1.94 -3.75 16.35
CA ILE A 144 2.55 -2.43 16.56
C ILE A 144 2.63 -2.11 18.07
N LEU A 145 1.54 -2.32 18.79
CA LEU A 145 1.50 -2.06 20.24
C LEU A 145 2.43 -3.03 21.01
N ASN A 146 2.44 -4.31 20.64
CA ASN A 146 3.31 -5.29 21.29
C ASN A 146 4.82 -4.99 21.08
N LYS A 147 5.18 -4.44 19.91
CA LYS A 147 6.55 -3.99 19.62
C LYS A 147 6.91 -2.69 20.36
N ASN A 148 5.94 -1.79 20.55
CA ASN A 148 6.16 -0.47 21.16
C ASN A 148 5.84 -0.45 22.66
N ARG A 149 6.77 -0.89 23.51
CA ARG A 149 6.60 -0.89 24.97
C ARG A 149 6.75 0.51 25.60
N SER A 150 5.86 1.42 25.23
CA SER A 150 5.71 2.72 25.87
C SER A 150 4.96 2.60 27.20
N LYS A 151 5.17 3.56 28.10
CA LYS A 151 4.35 3.73 29.32
C LYS A 151 3.10 4.58 29.09
N SER A 152 2.89 5.08 27.86
CA SER A 152 1.75 5.93 27.52
C SER A 152 0.43 5.18 27.51
N TYR A 153 0.46 3.84 27.47
CA TYR A 153 -0.73 2.99 27.45
C TYR A 153 -0.42 1.64 28.08
N ASP A 154 -1.47 0.99 28.60
CA ASP A 154 -1.40 -0.37 29.13
C ASP A 154 -2.14 -1.31 28.16
N PHE A 155 -1.38 -2.11 27.41
CA PHE A 155 -1.91 -3.11 26.50
C PHE A 155 -1.55 -4.51 26.99
N TYR A 156 -2.56 -5.36 27.15
CA TYR A 156 -2.41 -6.77 27.47
C TYR A 156 -3.56 -7.57 26.84
N VAL A 157 -3.23 -8.67 26.16
CA VAL A 157 -4.20 -9.61 25.59
C VAL A 157 -3.84 -11.01 26.08
N LEU A 158 -4.83 -11.70 26.62
CA LEU A 158 -4.75 -13.10 27.02
C LEU A 158 -5.82 -13.89 26.27
N ALA A 159 -5.41 -14.98 25.63
CA ALA A 159 -6.30 -15.99 25.12
C ALA A 159 -5.89 -17.34 25.70
N ASP A 160 -6.83 -18.03 26.33
CA ASP A 160 -6.64 -19.34 26.95
C ASP A 160 -7.84 -20.24 26.62
N ASN A 161 -7.58 -21.52 26.41
CA ASN A 161 -8.61 -22.55 26.23
C ASN A 161 -8.64 -23.58 27.37
N GLY A 162 -7.84 -23.37 28.42
CA GLY A 162 -7.70 -24.24 29.59
C GLY A 162 -6.53 -25.23 29.51
N GLU A 163 -5.98 -25.46 28.32
CA GLU A 163 -4.79 -26.31 28.10
C GLU A 163 -3.59 -25.50 27.59
N PHE A 164 -3.86 -24.53 26.72
CA PHE A 164 -2.88 -23.66 26.10
C PHE A 164 -3.33 -22.21 26.22
N ALA A 165 -2.39 -21.36 26.65
CA ALA A 165 -2.59 -19.93 26.72
C ALA A 165 -1.53 -19.20 25.88
N THR A 166 -1.93 -18.06 25.31
CA THR A 166 -1.02 -17.07 24.74
C THR A 166 -1.30 -15.71 25.35
N GLU A 167 -0.23 -14.99 25.66
CA GLU A 167 -0.30 -13.63 26.18
C GLU A 167 0.57 -12.70 25.32
N MET A 168 0.10 -11.47 25.11
CA MET A 168 0.83 -10.41 24.43
C MET A 168 0.67 -9.09 25.19
N GLY A 169 1.68 -8.21 25.10
CA GLY A 169 1.67 -6.91 25.76
C GLY A 169 2.48 -6.84 27.06
N SER A 170 2.17 -5.83 27.89
CA SER A 170 2.89 -5.54 29.14
C SER A 170 2.57 -6.55 30.23
N LYS A 171 3.60 -7.16 30.84
CA LYS A 171 3.43 -8.05 32.01
C LYS A 171 3.16 -7.28 33.30
N ASP A 172 3.46 -5.99 33.33
CA ASP A 172 3.18 -5.10 34.45
C ASP A 172 1.79 -4.46 34.32
N PHE A 173 0.89 -5.09 33.54
CA PHE A 173 -0.44 -4.55 33.26
C PHE A 173 -1.18 -4.22 34.55
N ASN A 174 -1.57 -2.95 34.67
CA ASN A 174 -2.23 -2.46 35.85
C ASN A 174 -3.71 -2.87 35.85
N LEU A 175 -4.03 -3.92 36.62
CA LEU A 175 -5.40 -4.39 36.87
C LEU A 175 -6.27 -3.39 37.66
N SER A 176 -5.79 -2.19 38.00
CA SER A 176 -6.60 -1.17 38.69
C SER A 176 -7.85 -0.75 37.93
N GLY A 177 -7.90 -0.99 36.61
CA GLY A 177 -9.09 -0.78 35.78
C GLY A 177 -10.06 -1.97 35.69
N TYR A 178 -9.71 -3.13 36.23
CA TYR A 178 -10.54 -4.33 36.14
C TYR A 178 -11.77 -4.20 37.03
N GLY A 179 -12.95 -4.04 36.41
CA GLY A 179 -14.21 -3.72 37.10
C GLY A 179 -14.57 -2.23 37.13
N SER A 180 -13.83 -1.38 36.42
CA SER A 180 -14.19 0.02 36.19
C SER A 180 -15.30 0.17 35.15
N ASP A 181 -16.17 1.16 35.32
CA ASP A 181 -17.24 1.53 34.38
C ASP A 181 -16.67 2.29 33.16
N PHE A 182 -15.82 1.64 32.37
CA PHE A 182 -15.39 2.21 31.10
C PHE A 182 -16.58 2.26 30.13
N GLU A 183 -16.61 3.33 29.33
CA GLU A 183 -17.54 3.39 28.19
C GLU A 183 -17.19 2.26 27.21
N SER A 184 -18.19 1.45 26.87
CA SER A 184 -18.00 0.33 25.95
C SER A 184 -17.75 0.87 24.54
N LYS A 185 -16.56 0.61 24.00
CA LYS A 185 -16.16 0.91 22.62
C LYS A 185 -15.80 -0.38 21.88
N GLU A 186 -15.82 -0.36 20.54
CA GLU A 186 -15.35 -1.49 19.75
C GLU A 186 -13.84 -1.69 19.89
N LEU A 187 -13.38 -2.94 19.84
CA LEU A 187 -11.96 -3.31 19.97
C LEU A 187 -11.06 -2.53 19.00
N CYS A 188 -11.48 -2.41 17.73
CA CYS A 188 -10.71 -1.70 16.71
C CYS A 188 -10.47 -0.23 17.09
N ASP A 189 -11.49 0.44 17.63
CA ASP A 189 -11.39 1.86 18.00
C ASP A 189 -10.53 2.05 19.25
N VAL A 190 -10.63 1.14 20.23
CA VAL A 190 -9.77 1.18 21.43
C VAL A 190 -8.30 0.95 21.06
N LEU A 191 -8.02 -0.04 20.21
CA LEU A 191 -6.66 -0.30 19.75
C LEU A 191 -6.11 0.90 18.96
N TRP A 192 -6.94 1.51 18.11
CA TRP A 192 -6.54 2.70 17.36
C TRP A 192 -6.26 3.90 18.28
N ASP A 193 -7.09 4.11 19.30
CA ASP A 193 -6.86 5.12 20.34
C ASP A 193 -5.50 4.87 21.04
N CYS A 194 -5.13 3.62 21.33
CA CYS A 194 -3.81 3.29 21.87
C CYS A 194 -2.66 3.56 20.89
N VAL A 195 -2.84 3.22 19.61
CA VAL A 195 -1.81 3.49 18.57
C VAL A 195 -1.59 5.00 18.42
N LYS A 196 -2.63 5.82 18.48
CA LYS A 196 -2.49 7.29 18.46
C LYS A 196 -1.65 7.86 19.61
N LEU A 197 -1.51 7.16 20.72
CA LEU A 197 -0.67 7.59 21.86
C LEU A 197 0.83 7.35 21.62
N ILE A 198 1.19 6.57 20.60
CA ILE A 198 2.59 6.35 20.18
C ILE A 198 2.93 6.98 18.84
N LEU A 199 1.93 7.51 18.11
CA LEU A 199 2.12 8.33 16.91
C LEU A 199 2.54 9.75 17.29
#